data_AF-A0A100JX29-F1
#
_entry.id   AF-A0A100JX29-F1
#
_cell.length_a   1.000
_cell.length_b   1.000
_cell.length_c   1.000
_cell.angle_alpha   90.00
_cell.angle_beta   90.00
_cell.angle_gamma   90.00
#
_symmetry.space_group_name_H-M   'P 1'
#
loop_
_entity.id
_entity.type
_entity.pdbx_description
1 polymer ?
#
loop_
_entity_poly.entity_id
_entity_poly.type
_entity_poly.pdbx_seq_one_letter_code
_entity_poly.pdbx_strand_id
1 'polypeptide(L)'
;MGWSAQDLADRCEQLGHPIPRNVIANMESGRRANLPLVDVMVLAAALETYPVCLIFPVGYVEETQELPFQHLIPTWDALRHFTGEEEVPMYDAGLVPDFEHHASLVQTALAAIEEEEQARFAAKTATSRAQQEEAERKRTKYADQAVSAKYSLRHLRRELREEGATPPRLPPALGDVDPPEEEPDTTPEERL
;
A
#
# COMPACT_ATOMS: atom_id res chain seq x y z
N MET A 1 20.82 -19.75 1.52
CA MET A 1 21.20 -19.15 2.81
C MET A 1 21.08 -20.25 3.86
N GLY A 2 22.14 -20.55 4.61
CA GLY A 2 22.17 -21.66 5.58
C GLY A 2 21.85 -21.20 6.99
N TRP A 3 20.60 -20.86 7.26
CA TRP A 3 20.14 -20.65 8.64
C TRP A 3 19.98 -22.01 9.31
N SER A 4 20.51 -22.18 10.52
CA SER A 4 20.10 -23.32 11.33
C SER A 4 18.75 -23.03 11.99
N ALA A 5 18.00 -24.08 12.34
CA ALA A 5 16.78 -23.94 13.12
C ALA A 5 17.01 -23.30 14.49
N GLN A 6 18.25 -23.32 15.02
CA GLN A 6 18.59 -22.60 16.25
C GLN A 6 18.74 -21.10 15.98
N ASP A 7 19.45 -20.70 14.92
CA ASP A 7 19.63 -19.29 14.56
C ASP A 7 18.28 -18.61 14.32
N LEU A 8 17.36 -19.33 13.67
CA LEU A 8 16.02 -18.83 13.41
C LEU A 8 15.19 -18.69 14.70
N ALA A 9 15.29 -19.67 15.63
CA ALA A 9 14.62 -19.60 16.93
C ALA A 9 15.10 -18.40 17.76
N ASP A 10 16.43 -18.21 17.83
CA ASP A 10 17.05 -17.10 18.55
C ASP A 10 16.62 -15.75 17.95
N ARG A 11 16.48 -15.68 16.62
CA ARG A 11 15.99 -14.47 15.93
C ARG A 11 14.52 -14.19 16.22
N CYS A 12 13.66 -15.21 16.25
CA CYS A 12 12.25 -15.05 16.64
C CYS A 12 12.12 -14.55 18.09
N GLU A 13 12.97 -15.05 19.01
CA GLU A 13 13.03 -14.55 20.39
C GLU A 13 13.42 -13.06 20.46
N GLN A 14 14.41 -12.62 19.68
CA GLN A 14 14.79 -11.21 19.58
C GLN A 14 13.65 -10.31 19.05
N LEU A 15 12.75 -10.86 18.23
CA LEU A 15 11.56 -10.16 17.73
C LEU A 15 10.39 -10.14 18.73
N GLY A 16 10.56 -10.75 19.91
CA GLY A 16 9.56 -10.77 20.98
C GLY A 16 8.50 -11.85 20.83
N HIS A 17 8.65 -12.77 19.86
CA HIS A 17 7.74 -13.91 19.68
C HIS A 17 8.57 -15.19 19.54
N PRO A 18 8.92 -15.87 20.65
CA PRO A 18 9.80 -17.03 20.63
C PRO A 18 9.12 -18.22 19.93
N ILE A 19 9.79 -18.73 18.89
CA ILE A 19 9.39 -19.97 18.19
C ILE A 19 10.47 -21.02 18.47
N PRO A 20 10.18 -22.06 19.28
CA PRO A 20 11.18 -23.05 19.66
C PRO A 20 11.81 -23.76 18.47
N ARG A 21 13.12 -24.05 18.53
CA ARG A 21 13.84 -24.79 17.47
C ARG A 21 13.15 -26.09 17.05
N ASN A 22 12.62 -26.85 18.01
CA ASN A 22 11.92 -28.11 17.70
C ASN A 22 10.61 -27.87 16.93
N VAL A 23 9.96 -26.73 17.14
CA VAL A 23 8.79 -26.32 16.38
C VAL A 23 9.17 -26.01 14.94
N ILE A 24 10.24 -25.24 14.73
CA ILE A 24 10.78 -24.92 13.41
C ILE A 24 11.16 -26.21 12.66
N ALA A 25 11.91 -27.11 13.29
CA ALA A 25 12.29 -28.39 12.68
C ALA A 25 11.08 -29.28 12.32
N ASN A 26 10.02 -29.24 13.11
CA ASN A 26 8.78 -29.96 12.80
C ASN A 26 8.01 -29.34 11.63
N MET A 27 8.09 -28.02 11.43
CA MET A 27 7.53 -27.31 10.28
C MET A 27 8.31 -27.67 9.01
N GLU A 28 9.65 -27.58 9.04
CA GLU A 28 10.53 -27.90 7.91
C GLU A 28 10.37 -29.36 7.44
N SER A 29 10.15 -30.29 8.37
CA SER A 29 9.93 -31.70 8.06
C SER A 29 8.49 -32.05 7.67
N GLY A 30 7.57 -31.08 7.69
CA GLY A 30 6.15 -31.31 7.41
C GLY A 30 5.41 -32.13 8.47
N ARG A 31 6.03 -32.46 9.60
CA ARG A 31 5.38 -33.19 10.71
C ARG A 31 4.31 -32.36 11.41
N ARG A 32 4.42 -31.04 11.32
CA ARG A 32 3.42 -30.10 11.81
C ARG A 32 2.68 -29.49 10.62
N ALA A 33 1.43 -29.88 10.43
CA ALA A 33 0.57 -29.36 9.37
C ALA A 33 -0.04 -27.97 9.68
N ASN A 34 -0.11 -27.59 10.97
CA ASN A 34 -0.71 -26.33 11.40
C ASN A 34 0.35 -25.28 11.73
N LEU A 35 0.35 -24.19 10.97
CA LEU A 35 1.21 -23.03 11.15
C LEU A 35 0.35 -21.81 11.52
N PRO A 36 0.40 -21.33 12.78
CA PRO A 36 -0.28 -20.11 13.18
C PRO A 36 0.14 -18.91 12.31
N LEU A 37 -0.79 -18.03 11.95
CA LEU A 37 -0.50 -16.86 11.11
C LEU A 37 0.61 -15.97 11.72
N VAL A 38 0.60 -15.79 13.04
CA VAL A 38 1.64 -15.04 13.76
C VAL A 38 3.03 -15.67 13.57
N ASP A 39 3.12 -17.00 13.54
CA ASP A 39 4.39 -17.70 13.32
C ASP A 39 4.89 -17.43 11.89
N VAL A 40 3.99 -17.41 10.88
CA VAL A 40 4.37 -17.03 9.50
C VAL A 40 4.96 -15.62 9.45
N MET A 41 4.29 -14.64 10.09
CA MET A 41 4.73 -13.25 10.09
C MET A 41 6.10 -13.09 10.78
N VAL A 42 6.31 -13.75 11.91
CA VAL A 42 7.55 -13.66 12.68
C VAL A 42 8.69 -14.40 11.99
N LEU A 43 8.44 -15.58 11.40
CA LEU A 43 9.44 -16.30 10.62
C LEU A 43 9.86 -15.50 9.39
N ALA A 44 8.91 -14.85 8.70
CA ALA A 44 9.22 -14.00 7.55
C ALA A 44 10.08 -12.80 7.95
N ALA A 45 9.72 -12.13 9.05
CA ALA A 45 10.53 -11.04 9.61
C ALA A 45 11.92 -11.50 10.05
N ALA A 46 12.03 -12.69 10.65
CA ALA A 46 13.30 -13.26 11.06
C ALA A 46 14.20 -13.63 9.87
N LEU A 47 13.60 -14.12 8.77
CA LEU A 47 14.26 -14.47 7.51
C LEU A 47 14.47 -13.28 6.57
N GLU A 48 14.04 -12.08 6.98
CA GLU A 48 14.11 -10.85 6.17
C GLU A 48 13.43 -11.01 4.79
N THR A 49 12.25 -11.67 4.79
CA THR A 49 11.44 -11.91 3.59
C THR A 49 9.97 -11.50 3.81
N TYR A 50 9.19 -11.49 2.74
CA TYR A 50 7.76 -11.25 2.83
C TYR A 50 7.01 -12.51 3.31
N PRO A 51 6.00 -12.39 4.19
CA PRO A 51 5.21 -13.54 4.64
C PRO A 51 4.64 -14.37 3.49
N VAL A 52 4.23 -13.71 2.41
CA VAL A 52 3.67 -14.37 1.24
C VAL A 52 4.70 -15.24 0.52
N CYS A 53 6.00 -14.93 0.59
CA CYS A 53 7.05 -15.77 0.01
C CYS A 53 7.24 -17.10 0.75
N LEU A 54 6.80 -17.19 2.01
CA LEU A 54 6.77 -18.46 2.75
C LEU A 54 5.57 -19.35 2.36
N ILE A 55 4.50 -18.73 1.86
CA ILE A 55 3.24 -19.41 1.48
C ILE A 55 3.30 -19.79 -0.01
N PHE A 56 3.69 -18.83 -0.86
CA PHE A 56 3.78 -18.95 -2.31
C PHE A 56 5.21 -18.60 -2.76
N PRO A 57 6.13 -19.57 -2.79
CA PRO A 57 7.53 -19.33 -3.14
C PRO A 57 7.72 -19.24 -4.66
N VAL A 58 7.20 -18.16 -5.25
CA VAL A 58 7.29 -17.86 -6.69
C VAL A 58 8.75 -17.90 -7.16
N GLY A 59 8.98 -18.58 -8.29
CA GLY A 59 10.33 -18.75 -8.86
C GLY A 59 11.15 -19.89 -8.24
N TYR A 60 10.69 -20.48 -7.13
CA TYR A 60 11.31 -21.66 -6.52
C TYR A 60 10.44 -22.91 -6.64
N VAL A 61 9.12 -22.74 -6.63
CA VAL A 61 8.14 -23.81 -6.83
C VAL A 61 7.22 -23.43 -7.98
N GLU A 62 7.12 -24.28 -9.00
CA GLU A 62 6.33 -24.00 -10.20
C GLU A 62 4.82 -24.02 -9.91
N GLU A 63 4.36 -25.03 -9.18
CA GLU A 63 2.94 -25.23 -8.86
C GLU A 63 2.72 -25.45 -7.36
N THR A 64 1.64 -24.89 -6.83
CA THR A 64 1.27 -24.95 -5.41
C THR A 64 -0.19 -25.32 -5.23
N GLN A 65 -0.53 -25.80 -4.03
CA GLN A 65 -1.91 -26.03 -3.64
C GLN A 65 -2.42 -24.78 -2.90
N GLU A 66 -3.28 -24.00 -3.55
CA GLU A 66 -3.92 -22.82 -2.94
C GLU A 66 -4.88 -23.19 -1.81
N LEU A 67 -5.73 -24.20 -2.06
CA LEU A 67 -6.72 -24.70 -1.10
C LEU A 67 -6.61 -26.22 -0.90
N PRO A 68 -6.91 -26.74 0.30
CA PRO A 68 -6.87 -28.17 0.57
C PRO A 68 -7.70 -28.98 -0.42
N PHE A 69 -7.17 -30.14 -0.81
CA PHE A 69 -7.81 -31.12 -1.71
C PHE A 69 -8.08 -30.63 -3.14
N GLN A 70 -7.53 -29.48 -3.55
CA GLN A 70 -7.57 -29.02 -4.93
C GLN A 70 -6.32 -29.46 -5.70
N HIS A 71 -6.41 -29.46 -7.04
CA HIS A 71 -5.24 -29.61 -7.90
C HIS A 71 -4.23 -28.48 -7.68
N LEU A 72 -2.97 -28.76 -8.01
CA LEU A 72 -1.95 -27.74 -8.03
C LEU A 72 -2.23 -26.73 -9.16
N ILE A 73 -1.94 -25.47 -8.89
CA ILE A 73 -2.01 -24.37 -9.86
C ILE A 73 -0.66 -23.65 -9.92
N PRO A 74 -0.35 -22.90 -10.98
CA PRO A 74 0.89 -22.13 -11.03
C PRO A 74 1.03 -21.23 -9.78
N THR A 75 2.19 -21.26 -9.14
CA THR A 75 2.42 -20.51 -7.88
C THR A 75 2.22 -19.01 -8.05
N TRP A 76 2.47 -18.50 -9.26
CA TRP A 76 2.19 -17.11 -9.61
C TRP A 76 0.70 -16.77 -9.58
N ASP A 77 -0.16 -17.64 -10.12
CA ASP A 77 -1.61 -17.42 -10.13
C ASP A 77 -2.17 -17.49 -8.71
N ALA A 78 -1.71 -18.46 -7.90
CA ALA A 78 -2.07 -18.57 -6.49
C ALA A 78 -1.71 -17.29 -5.69
N LEU A 79 -0.54 -16.70 -5.96
CA LEU A 79 -0.14 -15.43 -5.33
C LEU A 79 -1.08 -14.29 -5.72
N ARG A 80 -1.47 -14.19 -6.99
CA ARG A 80 -2.36 -13.13 -7.49
C ARG A 80 -3.76 -13.22 -6.90
N HIS A 81 -4.30 -14.43 -6.78
CA HIS A 81 -5.56 -14.65 -6.06
C HIS A 81 -5.44 -14.24 -4.59
N PHE A 82 -4.35 -14.65 -3.90
CA PHE A 82 -4.14 -14.34 -2.49
C PHE A 82 -4.02 -12.84 -2.20
N THR A 83 -3.43 -12.09 -3.13
CA THR A 83 -3.21 -10.63 -3.00
C THR A 83 -4.38 -9.79 -3.53
N GLY A 84 -5.35 -10.41 -4.22
CA GLY A 84 -6.45 -9.71 -4.85
C GLY A 84 -6.08 -9.03 -6.18
N GLU A 85 -4.92 -9.33 -6.75
CA GLU A 85 -4.46 -8.78 -8.04
C GLU A 85 -5.19 -9.34 -9.27
N GLU A 86 -6.05 -10.34 -9.07
CA GLU A 86 -6.90 -10.90 -10.10
C GLU A 86 -8.36 -10.83 -9.66
N GLU A 87 -9.20 -10.22 -10.50
CA GLU A 87 -10.65 -10.20 -10.30
C GLU A 87 -11.20 -11.60 -10.49
N VAL A 88 -11.45 -12.29 -9.37
CA VAL A 88 -12.15 -13.57 -9.39
C VAL A 88 -13.66 -13.31 -9.32
N PRO A 89 -14.45 -13.80 -10.29
CA PRO A 89 -15.90 -13.63 -10.24
C PRO A 89 -16.47 -14.11 -8.90
N MET A 90 -17.40 -13.34 -8.34
CA MET A 90 -18.05 -13.59 -7.04
C MET A 90 -17.18 -13.34 -5.79
N TYR A 91 -15.92 -12.92 -5.93
CA TYR A 91 -15.12 -12.51 -4.78
C TYR A 91 -15.50 -11.08 -4.37
N ASP A 92 -15.63 -10.87 -3.07
CA ASP A 92 -15.76 -9.52 -2.51
C ASP A 92 -14.35 -8.94 -2.39
N ALA A 93 -14.01 -7.99 -3.27
CA ALA A 93 -12.73 -7.28 -3.22
C ALA A 93 -12.62 -6.34 -2.01
N GLY A 94 -13.72 -6.15 -1.27
CA GLY A 94 -13.81 -5.19 -0.18
C GLY A 94 -13.38 -3.80 -0.67
N LEU A 95 -12.57 -3.14 0.15
CA LEU A 95 -12.06 -1.78 -0.13
C LEU A 95 -10.66 -1.78 -0.75
N VAL A 96 -10.13 -2.93 -1.14
CA VAL A 96 -8.77 -3.01 -1.72
C VAL A 96 -8.66 -2.13 -2.98
N PRO A 97 -9.58 -2.21 -3.96
CA PRO A 97 -9.50 -1.38 -5.16
C PRO A 97 -9.56 0.12 -4.86
N ASP A 98 -10.37 0.54 -3.87
CA ASP A 98 -10.47 1.95 -3.46
C ASP A 98 -9.17 2.45 -2.81
N PHE A 99 -8.50 1.60 -2.03
CA PHE A 99 -7.22 1.94 -1.41
C PHE A 99 -6.09 2.00 -2.44
N GLU A 100 -6.10 1.13 -3.45
CA GLU A 100 -5.17 1.21 -4.58
C GLU A 100 -5.40 2.47 -5.42
N HIS A 101 -6.67 2.79 -5.70
CA HIS A 101 -7.04 4.00 -6.42
C HIS A 101 -6.65 5.25 -5.62
N HIS A 102 -6.86 5.26 -4.31
CA HIS A 102 -6.40 6.31 -3.41
C HIS A 102 -4.88 6.49 -3.51
N ALA A 103 -4.10 5.41 -3.39
CA ALA A 103 -2.65 5.46 -3.50
C ALA A 103 -2.21 6.02 -4.86
N SER A 104 -2.84 5.59 -5.95
CA SER A 104 -2.58 6.08 -7.31
C SER A 104 -2.87 7.58 -7.44
N LEU A 105 -3.98 8.08 -6.89
CA LEU A 105 -4.33 9.49 -6.89
C LEU A 105 -3.35 10.33 -6.05
N VAL A 106 -2.91 9.81 -4.89
CA VAL A 106 -1.86 10.45 -4.07
C VAL A 106 -0.56 10.56 -4.86
N GLN A 107 -0.09 9.48 -5.49
CA GLN A 107 1.13 9.50 -6.30
C GLN A 107 1.01 10.47 -7.48
N THR A 108 -0.13 10.47 -8.16
CA THR A 108 -0.40 11.37 -9.29
C THR A 108 -0.39 12.83 -8.84
N ALA A 109 -1.01 13.15 -7.71
CA ALA A 109 -1.03 14.52 -7.18
C ALA A 109 0.36 14.99 -6.75
N LEU A 110 1.14 14.15 -6.07
CA LEU A 110 2.51 14.49 -5.65
C LEU A 110 3.43 14.71 -6.85
N ALA A 111 3.40 13.81 -7.82
CA ALA A 111 4.19 13.95 -9.05
C ALA A 111 3.81 15.23 -9.81
N ALA A 112 2.53 15.57 -9.89
CA ALA A 112 2.07 16.79 -10.54
C ALA A 112 2.52 18.07 -9.80
N ILE A 113 2.48 18.07 -8.46
CA ILE A 113 2.98 19.20 -7.65
C ILE A 113 4.48 19.39 -7.88
N GLU A 114 5.27 18.31 -7.84
CA GLU A 114 6.72 18.37 -8.06
C GLU A 114 7.06 18.91 -9.45
N GLU A 115 6.41 18.40 -10.48
CA GLU A 115 6.59 18.86 -11.86
C GLU A 115 6.16 20.32 -12.08
N GLU A 116 5.09 20.77 -11.41
CA GLU A 116 4.68 22.17 -11.42
C GLU A 116 5.76 23.08 -10.78
N GLU A 117 6.33 22.67 -9.66
CA GLU A 117 7.41 23.40 -8.98
C GLU A 117 8.67 23.48 -9.84
N GLN A 118 9.06 22.37 -10.46
CA GLN A 118 10.19 22.33 -11.39
C GLN A 118 9.95 23.25 -12.60
N ALA A 119 8.76 23.20 -13.20
CA ALA A 119 8.40 24.07 -14.32
C ALA A 119 8.35 25.56 -13.90
N ARG A 120 7.88 25.86 -12.70
CA ARG A 120 7.89 27.21 -12.12
C ARG A 120 9.31 27.72 -11.92
N PHE A 121 10.23 26.87 -11.45
CA PHE A 121 11.63 27.22 -11.32
C PHE A 121 12.26 27.47 -12.70
N ALA A 122 12.04 26.58 -13.66
CA ALA A 122 12.54 26.71 -15.03
C ALA A 122 12.06 28.00 -15.72
N ALA A 123 10.80 28.39 -15.52
CA ALA A 123 10.27 29.65 -16.03
C ALA A 123 10.99 30.88 -15.44
N LYS A 124 11.34 30.84 -14.16
CA LYS A 124 12.09 31.92 -13.48
C LYS A 124 13.54 32.03 -13.95
N THR A 125 14.15 30.91 -14.31
CA THR A 125 15.57 30.86 -14.73
C THR A 125 15.74 30.82 -16.26
N ALA A 126 14.67 30.97 -17.02
CA ALA A 126 14.70 30.89 -18.47
C ALA A 126 15.56 32.01 -19.07
N THR A 127 16.43 31.65 -20.02
CA THR A 127 17.33 32.60 -20.71
C THR A 127 16.81 32.98 -22.10
N SER A 128 15.71 32.38 -22.54
CA SER A 128 15.06 32.67 -23.82
C SER A 128 13.55 32.62 -23.69
N ARG A 129 12.87 33.38 -24.57
CA ARG A 129 11.41 33.39 -24.66
C ARG A 129 10.82 32.01 -24.95
N ALA A 130 11.47 31.22 -25.80
CA ALA A 130 11.00 29.87 -26.12
C ALA A 130 11.03 28.95 -24.89
N GLN A 131 12.11 28.97 -24.10
CA GLN A 131 12.20 28.22 -22.85
C GLN A 131 11.17 28.69 -21.82
N GLN A 132 10.94 30.00 -21.73
CA GLN A 132 9.92 30.57 -20.85
C GLN A 132 8.52 30.07 -21.23
N GLU A 133 8.14 30.16 -22.50
CA GLU A 133 6.84 29.71 -23.00
C GLU A 133 6.63 28.20 -22.79
N GLU A 134 7.67 27.37 -22.97
CA GLU A 134 7.58 25.93 -22.69
C GLU A 134 7.38 25.65 -21.19
N ALA A 135 8.17 26.30 -20.33
CA ALA A 135 8.08 26.13 -18.88
C ALA A 135 6.71 26.60 -18.35
N GLU A 136 6.17 27.70 -18.86
CA GLU A 136 4.82 28.16 -18.50
C GLU A 136 3.74 27.18 -18.93
N ARG A 137 3.84 26.57 -20.13
CA ARG A 137 2.91 25.52 -20.57
C ARG A 137 2.96 24.29 -19.66
N LYS A 138 4.16 23.83 -19.30
CA LYS A 138 4.32 22.70 -18.36
C LYS A 138 3.73 23.03 -17.00
N ARG A 139 4.03 24.22 -16.46
CA ARG A 139 3.49 24.68 -15.18
C ARG A 139 1.97 24.64 -15.18
N THR A 140 1.31 25.22 -16.19
CA THR A 140 -0.16 25.18 -16.27
C THR A 140 -0.69 23.75 -16.36
N LYS A 141 -0.09 22.91 -17.22
CA LYS A 141 -0.50 21.50 -17.35
C LYS A 141 -0.44 20.75 -16.01
N TYR A 142 0.67 20.86 -15.29
CA TYR A 142 0.86 20.13 -14.04
C TYR A 142 0.06 20.72 -12.88
N ALA A 143 -0.17 22.04 -12.87
CA ALA A 143 -1.12 22.66 -11.95
C ALA A 143 -2.54 22.11 -12.14
N ASP A 144 -3.02 22.04 -13.39
CA ASP A 144 -4.35 21.48 -13.70
C ASP A 144 -4.44 20.00 -13.32
N GLN A 145 -3.38 19.22 -13.59
CA GLN A 145 -3.31 17.82 -13.21
C GLN A 145 -3.32 17.62 -11.69
N ALA A 146 -2.60 18.45 -10.93
CA ALA A 146 -2.59 18.42 -9.47
C ALA A 146 -3.99 18.75 -8.91
N VAL A 147 -4.66 19.77 -9.43
CA VAL A 147 -6.04 20.12 -9.04
C VAL A 147 -7.01 18.98 -9.32
N SER A 148 -6.94 18.37 -10.50
CA SER A 148 -7.79 17.24 -10.87
C SER A 148 -7.59 16.03 -9.96
N ALA A 149 -6.32 15.65 -9.72
CA ALA A 149 -5.99 14.52 -8.84
C ALA A 149 -6.44 14.78 -7.39
N LYS A 150 -6.25 15.99 -6.87
CA LYS A 150 -6.73 16.40 -5.54
C LYS A 150 -8.25 16.34 -5.43
N TYR A 151 -8.96 16.78 -6.46
CA TYR A 151 -10.43 16.73 -6.50
C TYR A 151 -10.94 15.29 -6.46
N SER A 152 -10.42 14.42 -7.33
CA SER A 152 -10.77 13.00 -7.34
C SER A 152 -10.44 12.31 -6.02
N LEU A 153 -9.28 12.64 -5.43
CA LEU A 153 -8.86 12.10 -4.14
C LEU A 153 -9.82 12.54 -3.02
N ARG A 154 -10.23 13.81 -3.00
CA ARG A 154 -11.22 14.31 -2.03
C ARG A 154 -12.56 13.58 -2.18
N HIS A 155 -13.01 13.34 -3.41
CA HIS A 155 -14.25 12.63 -3.69
C HIS A 155 -14.22 11.20 -3.16
N LEU A 156 -13.18 10.44 -3.55
CA LEU A 156 -13.00 9.04 -3.13
C LEU A 156 -12.92 8.93 -1.61
N ARG A 157 -12.20 9.85 -0.95
CA ARG A 157 -12.10 9.86 0.52
C ARG A 157 -13.42 10.18 1.20
N ARG A 158 -14.32 10.94 0.56
CA ARG A 158 -15.68 11.17 1.07
C ARG A 158 -16.51 9.90 0.94
N GLU A 159 -16.50 9.24 -0.21
CA GLU A 159 -17.21 7.98 -0.46
C GLU A 159 -16.79 6.90 0.55
N LEU A 160 -15.48 6.72 0.75
CA LEU A 160 -14.95 5.81 1.77
C LEU A 160 -15.53 6.09 3.17
N ARG A 161 -15.66 7.36 3.57
CA ARG A 161 -16.24 7.73 4.88
C ARG A 161 -17.74 7.48 4.94
N GLU A 162 -18.47 7.74 3.85
CA GLU A 162 -19.91 7.50 3.74
C GLU A 162 -20.23 6.00 3.89
N GLU A 163 -19.33 5.13 3.44
CA GLU A 163 -19.38 3.67 3.63
C GLU A 163 -18.87 3.20 4.99
N GLY A 164 -18.45 4.12 5.87
CA GLY A 164 -17.95 3.82 7.21
C GLY A 164 -16.47 3.40 7.27
N ALA A 165 -15.75 3.47 6.16
CA ALA A 165 -14.32 3.20 6.11
C ALA A 165 -13.48 4.40 6.61
N THR A 166 -12.25 4.12 7.03
CA THR A 166 -11.28 5.16 7.39
C THR A 166 -10.26 5.31 6.26
N PRO A 167 -10.29 6.40 5.47
CA PRO A 167 -9.36 6.57 4.36
C PRO A 167 -7.91 6.73 4.87
N PRO A 168 -6.89 6.25 4.13
CA PRO A 168 -5.49 6.38 4.52
C PRO A 168 -5.06 7.83 4.79
N ARG A 169 -4.08 8.04 5.67
CA ARG A 169 -3.58 9.40 5.95
C ARG A 169 -2.92 10.02 4.71
N LEU A 170 -3.08 11.32 4.54
CA LEU A 170 -2.45 12.07 3.46
C LEU A 170 -1.06 12.57 3.87
N PRO A 171 -0.11 12.61 2.92
CA PRO A 171 1.14 13.34 3.09
C PRO A 171 0.89 14.83 3.31
N PRO A 172 1.79 15.56 4.02
CA PRO A 172 1.60 16.98 4.32
C PRO A 172 1.34 17.87 3.10
N ALA A 173 1.96 17.57 1.94
CA ALA A 173 1.77 18.30 0.69
C ALA A 173 0.34 18.24 0.12
N LEU A 174 -0.47 17.29 0.59
CA LEU A 174 -1.88 17.11 0.20
C LEU A 174 -2.84 17.43 1.36
N GLY A 175 -2.38 18.16 2.39
CA GLY A 175 -3.21 18.50 3.54
C GLY A 175 -4.44 19.37 3.22
N ASP A 176 -4.47 20.02 2.06
CA ASP A 176 -5.59 20.83 1.57
C ASP A 176 -6.75 20.00 0.99
N VAL A 177 -6.56 18.70 0.77
CA VAL A 177 -7.58 17.80 0.20
C VAL A 177 -8.73 17.57 1.18
N ASP A 178 -8.43 17.46 2.48
CA ASP A 178 -9.42 17.44 3.56
C ASP A 178 -9.18 18.64 4.48
N PRO A 179 -9.75 19.82 4.15
CA PRO A 179 -9.68 20.94 5.08
C PRO A 179 -10.33 20.54 6.41
N PRO A 180 -9.80 21.00 7.56
CA PRO A 180 -10.45 20.78 8.84
C PRO A 180 -11.89 21.32 8.77
N GLU A 181 -12.85 20.56 9.31
CA GLU A 181 -14.24 21.03 9.40
C GLU A 181 -14.24 22.39 10.09
N GLU A 182 -14.81 23.42 9.44
CA GLU A 182 -15.03 24.71 10.09
C GLU A 182 -15.93 24.46 11.30
N GLU A 183 -15.41 24.72 12.51
CA GLU A 183 -16.23 24.69 13.72
C GLU A 183 -17.44 25.60 13.49
N PRO A 184 -18.67 25.12 13.70
CA PRO A 184 -19.85 25.94 13.44
C PRO A 184 -19.77 27.20 14.30
N ASP A 185 -19.90 28.34 13.62
CA ASP A 185 -19.87 29.70 14.14
C ASP A 185 -20.76 29.79 15.40
N THR A 186 -20.13 29.72 16.57
CA THR A 186 -20.80 29.91 17.86
C THR A 186 -21.05 31.41 18.02
N THR A 187 -22.04 31.91 17.28
CA THR A 187 -22.59 33.24 17.50
C THR A 187 -23.19 33.24 18.91
N PRO A 188 -22.67 34.06 19.85
CA PRO A 188 -23.25 34.13 21.18
C PRO A 188 -24.56 34.89 21.08
N GLU A 189 -25.69 34.20 21.30
CA GLU A 189 -26.96 34.87 21.57
C GLU A 189 -26.82 35.66 22.89
N GLU A 190 -26.58 36.97 22.77
CA GLU A 190 -26.76 37.93 23.85
C GLU A 190 -28.25 37.95 24.24
N ARG A 191 -28.58 37.27 25.34
CA ARG A 191 -29.90 37.36 25.97
C ARG A 191 -29.99 38.67 26.75
N LEU A 192 -30.79 39.60 26.23
CA LEU A 192 -31.39 40.74 26.95
C LEU A 192 -32.43 40.27 27.98
#